data_AF-A0A0G0XRL1-F1
#
_entry.id   AF-A0A0G0XRL1-F1
#
_cell.length_a   1.000
_cell.length_b   1.000
_cell.length_c   1.000
_cell.angle_alpha   90.00
_cell.angle_beta   90.00
_cell.angle_gamma   90.00
#
_symmetry.space_group_name_H-M   'P 1'
#
loop_
_entity.id
_entity.type
_entity.pdbx_description
1 polymer ?
#
loop_
_entity_poly.entity_id
_entity_poly.type
_entity_poly.pdbx_seq_one_letter_code
_entity_poly.pdbx_strand_id
1 'polypeptide(L)' 'MVTVEEYRRMLNDQKTSDKSITKRLKYIEAFCRNVIKTELQTYLSVDEKEVNKTHE' A
#
# COMPACT_ATOMS: atom_id res chain seq x y z
N MET A 1 5.37 2.97 -10.89
CA MET A 1 6.19 2.77 -9.68
C MET A 1 7.07 3.99 -9.53
N VAL A 2 7.10 4.62 -8.35
CA VAL A 2 7.91 5.83 -8.12
C VAL A 2 9.39 5.50 -8.33
N THR A 3 10.10 6.31 -9.12
CA THR A 3 11.54 6.16 -9.35
C THR A 3 12.35 6.79 -8.21
N VAL A 4 13.64 6.46 -8.12
CA VAL A 4 14.56 7.10 -7.17
C VAL A 4 14.61 8.61 -7.39
N GLU A 5 14.63 9.04 -8.65
CA GLU A 5 14.70 10.45 -9.02
C GLU A 5 13.44 11.22 -8.65
N GLU A 6 12.27 10.61 -8.85
CA GLU A 6 10.99 11.14 -8.38
C GLU A 6 10.96 11.26 -6.86
N TYR A 7 11.42 10.23 -6.13
CA TYR A 7 11.53 10.25 -4.67
C TYR A 7 12.41 11.40 -4.18
N ARG A 8 13.59 11.60 -4.80
CA ARG A 8 14.51 12.69 -4.47
C ARG A 8 13.87 14.05 -4.66
N ARG A 9 13.19 14.25 -5.79
CA ARG A 9 12.51 15.50 -6.10
C ARG A 9 11.38 15.80 -5.11
N MET A 10 10.57 14.80 -4.75
CA MET A 10 9.45 14.97 -3.82
C MET A 10 9.91 15.32 -2.40
N LEU A 11 11.00 14.71 -1.94
CA LEU A 11 11.49 14.84 -0.56
C LEU A 11 12.70 15.75 -0.41
N ASN A 12 13.15 16.36 -1.51
CA ASN A 12 14.38 17.13 -1.59
C ASN A 12 15.60 16.38 -1.01
N ASP A 13 15.69 15.07 -1.28
CA ASP A 13 16.74 14.20 -0.74
C ASP A 13 17.94 14.10 -1.69
N GLN A 14 19.07 14.69 -1.28
CA GLN A 14 20.34 14.65 -2.04
C GLN A 14 21.41 13.77 -1.38
N LYS A 15 21.13 13.17 -0.21
CA LYS A 15 22.16 12.51 0.62
C LYS A 15 21.97 11.00 0.73
N THR A 16 20.74 10.52 0.67
CA THR A 16 20.47 9.09 0.78
C THR A 16 20.96 8.36 -0.48
N SER A 17 21.55 7.18 -0.34
CA SER A 17 21.95 6.36 -1.49
C SER A 17 20.75 5.74 -2.21
N ASP A 18 20.89 5.51 -3.52
CA ASP A 18 19.84 4.90 -4.34
C ASP A 18 19.42 3.52 -3.83
N LYS A 19 20.35 2.74 -3.28
CA LYS A 19 20.06 1.45 -2.64
C LYS A 19 19.12 1.60 -1.45
N SER A 20 19.33 2.63 -0.62
CA SER A 20 18.49 2.90 0.55
C SER A 20 17.13 3.45 0.13
N ILE A 21 17.08 4.35 -0.86
CA ILE A 21 15.83 4.85 -1.45
C ILE A 21 15.01 3.69 -2.03
N THR A 22 15.64 2.82 -2.81
CA THR A 22 15.00 1.62 -3.38
C THR A 22 14.44 0.71 -2.30
N LYS A 23 15.16 0.50 -1.20
CA LYS A 23 14.67 -0.30 -0.06
C LYS A 23 13.42 0.33 0.57
N ARG A 24 13.40 1.65 0.76
CA ARG A 24 12.24 2.38 1.28
C ARG A 24 11.04 2.28 0.33
N LEU A 25 11.25 2.48 -0.96
CA LEU A 25 10.20 2.36 -1.99
C LEU A 25 9.56 0.98 -1.99
N LYS A 26 10.37 -0.10 -1.93
CA LYS A 26 9.87 -1.48 -1.83
C LYS A 26 9.05 -1.71 -0.57
N TYR A 27 9.48 -1.16 0.56
CA TYR A 27 8.73 -1.27 1.82
C TYR A 27 7.38 -0.55 1.73
N ILE A 28 7.36 0.67 1.22
CA ILE A 28 6.14 1.47 1.04
C ILE A 28 5.18 0.74 0.10
N GLU A 29 5.67 0.18 -1.01
CA GLU A 29 4.84 -0.60 -1.93
C GLU A 29 4.20 -1.81 -1.23
N ALA A 30 4.99 -2.59 -0.50
CA ALA A 30 4.49 -3.76 0.23
C ALA A 30 3.44 -3.35 1.29
N PHE A 31 3.69 -2.25 2.00
CA PHE A 31 2.75 -1.70 2.96
C PHE A 31 1.43 -1.30 2.30
N CYS A 32 1.45 -0.51 1.23
CA CYS A 32 0.24 -0.10 0.52
C CYS A 32 -0.55 -1.31 -0.02
N ARG A 33 0.14 -2.32 -0.56
CA ARG A 33 -0.51 -3.57 -1.02
C ARG A 33 -1.21 -4.29 0.12
N ASN A 34 -0.60 -4.36 1.30
CA ASN A 34 -1.20 -4.99 2.47
C ASN A 34 -2.41 -4.21 2.99
N VAL A 35 -2.34 -2.87 3.00
CA VAL A 35 -3.49 -2.03 3.36
C VAL A 35 -4.64 -2.27 2.40
N ILE A 36 -4.41 -2.17 1.09
CA ILE A 36 -5.45 -2.40 0.07
C ILE A 36 -6.06 -3.80 0.22
N LYS A 37 -5.24 -4.84 0.42
CA LYS A 37 -5.72 -6.19 0.66
C LYS A 37 -6.63 -6.27 1.88
N THR A 38 -6.23 -5.65 2.98
CA THR A 38 -6.97 -5.65 4.25
C THR A 38 -8.32 -4.93 4.10
N GLU A 39 -8.31 -3.78 3.43
CA GLU A 39 -9.53 -3.02 3.15
C GLU A 39 -10.48 -3.85 2.27
N LEU A 40 -9.99 -4.42 1.16
CA LEU A 40 -10.81 -5.27 0.28
C LEU A 40 -11.41 -6.48 1.01
N GLN A 41 -10.61 -7.14 1.87
CA GLN A 41 -11.12 -8.24 2.69
C GLN A 41 -12.22 -7.78 3.65
N THR A 42 -12.10 -6.58 4.22
CA THR A 42 -13.12 -6.02 5.10
C THR A 42 -14.43 -5.80 4.35
N TYR A 43 -14.41 -5.21 3.16
CA TYR A 43 -15.62 -5.03 2.34
C TYR A 43 -16.28 -6.36 1.97
N LEU A 44 -15.50 -7.34 1.51
CA LEU A 44 -16.02 -8.66 1.16
C LEU A 44 -16.63 -9.39 2.36
N SER A 45 -16.01 -9.28 3.55
CA SER A 45 -16.55 -9.87 4.77
C SER A 45 -17.81 -9.15 5.31
N VAL A 46 -18.03 -7.89 4.95
CA VAL A 46 -19.29 -7.19 5.25
C VAL A 46 -20.39 -7.69 4.32
N ASP A 47 -20.11 -7.81 3.02
CA ASP A 47 -21.08 -8.35 2.05
C ASP A 47 -21.57 -9.75 2.43
N GLU A 48 -20.68 -10.66 2.87
CA GLU A 48 -21.08 -12.00 3.33
C GLU A 48 -21.99 -11.98 4.56
N LYS A 49 -21.87 -10.98 5.44
CA LYS A 49 -22.69 -10.87 6.65
C LYS A 49 -24.07 -10.24 6.37
N GLU A 50 -24.17 -9.36 5.38
CA GLU A 50 -25.46 -8.79 4.98
C GLU A 50 -26.29 -9.79 4.17
N VAL A 51 -25.67 -10.59 3.29
CA VAL A 51 -26.34 -11.67 2.57
C VAL A 51 -26.97 -12.70 3.54
N ASN A 52 -26.24 -13.10 4.59
CA ASN A 52 -26.75 -14.09 5.55
C ASN A 52 -27.87 -13.56 6.47
N LYS A 53 -27.97 -12.25 6.71
CA LYS A 53 -29.09 -11.66 7.49
C LYS A 53 -30.41 -11.57 6.73
N THR A 54 -30.38 -11.73 5.40
CA THR A 54 -31.57 -11.62 4.56
C THR A 54 -32.24 -12.98 4.34
N HIS A 55 -31.70 -14.05 4.95
CA HIS A 55 -32.15 -15.44 4.79
C HIS A 55 -32.50 -16.13 6.13
N GLU A 56 -32.58 -15.36 7.23
CA GLU A 56 -33.19 -15.76 8.52
C GLU A 56 -34.52 -15.03 8.73
#